data_AF-A0AA40KUN7-F1
#
_entry.id   AF-A0AA40KUN7-F1
#
_cell.length_a   1.000
_cell.length_b   1.000
_cell.length_c   1.000
_cell.angle_alpha   90.00
_cell.angle_beta   90.00
_cell.angle_gamma   90.00
#
_symmetry.space_group_name_H-M   'P 1'
#
loop_
_entity.id
_entity.type
_entity.pdbx_description
1 polymer ?
#
loop_
_entity_poly.entity_id
_entity_poly.type
_entity_poly.pdbx_seq_one_letter_code
_entity_poly.pdbx_strand_id
1 'polypeptide(L)'
;MPGNYSARCEPGLMVPVWKPEENLYLSDVIFRGFVYFLLLLYLFIGVSIISDRFMAAIEVITSKEKELVVRRQGKEPQIVVVRVWNETVANLTLMALGSSAPEILLSIIEIWAKNFQAGELGPGTIVGSAAYNLFVIIALCVFVIPNGETRKIKHLRVFFVTATWSIFAYVWLYVILEVSSPGELEVWEGILTFSFFPATVLTAYVADRRLLIYKYLHKGYRMNKRGVIVQAEAGDSDGGVELEIKPQQDSFHSMTDADTPEAKEFEQTRRDYIKTLRELRKKHPTLPLEQLEVMAHEEVLGKGPKSRAFYRVQATRKMVGAGNLSKKISERAQSDLSEVKAELQRQEAESIDIENVNAMRIFFEPGHYTVMENVGTFEVGVTRAGGDLTKPCTVDYCTEDGSAEAGSDYISAKGTLTFDPGETKKTIKLSVIDDELFEEDEHFYVR
;
A
#
# COMPACT_ATOMS: atom_id res chain seq x y z
N MET A 1 -24.03 64.14 6.36
CA MET A 1 -22.62 64.49 6.19
C MET A 1 -22.00 63.39 5.33
N PRO A 2 -21.44 63.70 4.15
CA PRO A 2 -20.69 62.69 3.39
C PRO A 2 -19.46 62.33 4.22
N GLY A 3 -19.40 61.07 4.66
CA GLY A 3 -18.27 60.57 5.44
C GLY A 3 -17.03 60.65 4.58
N ASN A 4 -16.06 61.45 5.02
CA ASN A 4 -14.76 61.57 4.38
C ASN A 4 -13.95 60.30 4.72
N TYR A 5 -14.26 59.18 4.07
CA TYR A 5 -13.48 57.96 4.14
C TYR A 5 -12.28 58.12 3.21
N SER A 6 -11.30 58.92 3.62
CA SER A 6 -10.07 59.18 2.88
C SER A 6 -9.07 58.02 3.03
N ALA A 7 -9.51 56.80 2.71
CA ALA A 7 -8.62 55.67 2.46
C ALA A 7 -8.66 55.41 0.95
N ARG A 8 -7.64 55.84 0.22
CA ARG A 8 -7.50 55.51 -1.20
C ARG A 8 -7.30 54.00 -1.31
N CYS A 9 -8.20 53.30 -2.01
CA CYS A 9 -8.05 51.88 -2.26
C CYS A 9 -6.92 51.67 -3.27
N GLU A 10 -5.96 50.82 -2.93
CA GLU A 10 -4.97 50.35 -3.89
C GLU A 10 -5.65 49.53 -5.00
N PRO A 11 -5.11 49.56 -6.24
CA PRO A 11 -5.60 48.70 -7.32
C PRO A 11 -5.52 47.23 -6.88
N GLY A 12 -6.68 46.56 -6.87
CA GLY A 12 -6.77 45.17 -6.44
C GLY A 12 -6.02 44.23 -7.37
N LEU A 13 -5.35 43.23 -6.77
CA LEU A 13 -4.45 42.30 -7.45
C LEU A 13 -5.18 41.38 -8.45
N MET A 14 -6.29 40.78 -8.01
CA MET A 14 -7.10 39.83 -8.78
C MET A 14 -8.46 40.40 -9.19
N VAL A 15 -9.01 41.29 -8.36
CA VAL A 15 -10.32 41.92 -8.60
C VAL A 15 -10.09 43.41 -8.70
N PRO A 16 -10.39 44.04 -9.84
CA PRO A 16 -10.13 45.45 -10.04
C PRO A 16 -10.96 46.30 -9.06
N VAL A 17 -10.41 47.46 -8.71
CA VAL A 17 -11.14 48.46 -7.90
C VAL A 17 -12.33 48.96 -8.71
N TRP A 18 -13.52 48.89 -8.11
CA TRP A 18 -14.75 49.37 -8.70
C TRP A 18 -14.78 50.91 -8.68
N LYS A 19 -14.64 51.53 -9.87
CA LYS A 19 -14.72 52.99 -10.05
C LYS A 19 -16.18 53.45 -10.27
N PRO A 20 -16.61 54.65 -9.81
CA PRO A 20 -15.83 55.71 -9.15
C PRO A 20 -15.56 55.45 -7.65
N GLU A 21 -14.45 56.00 -7.14
CA GLU A 21 -14.02 55.93 -5.74
C GLU A 21 -14.54 57.09 -4.88
N GLU A 22 -14.86 58.23 -5.50
CA GLU A 22 -15.32 59.45 -4.83
C GLU A 22 -16.85 59.61 -4.93
N ASN A 23 -17.47 60.27 -3.94
CA ASN A 23 -18.90 60.57 -3.86
C ASN A 23 -19.84 59.35 -3.89
N LEU A 24 -19.56 58.35 -3.05
CA LEU A 24 -20.39 57.15 -2.95
C LEU A 24 -21.55 57.32 -1.98
N TYR A 25 -22.74 56.91 -2.41
CA TYR A 25 -23.90 56.77 -1.50
C TYR A 25 -23.73 55.52 -0.63
N LEU A 26 -24.31 55.53 0.57
CA LEU A 26 -24.25 54.40 1.51
C LEU A 26 -24.75 53.09 0.87
N SER A 27 -25.79 53.16 0.04
CA SER A 27 -26.32 52.03 -0.73
C SER A 27 -25.31 51.42 -1.68
N ASP A 28 -24.49 52.25 -2.34
CA ASP A 28 -23.48 51.78 -3.30
C ASP A 28 -22.32 51.09 -2.58
N VAL A 29 -21.92 51.60 -1.40
CA VAL A 29 -20.90 50.95 -0.56
C VAL A 29 -21.37 49.58 -0.10
N ILE A 30 -22.62 49.48 0.38
CA ILE A 30 -23.19 48.21 0.84
C ILE A 30 -23.32 47.22 -0.33
N PHE A 31 -23.81 47.67 -1.47
CA PHE A 31 -23.96 46.83 -2.66
C PHE A 31 -22.61 46.34 -3.18
N ARG A 32 -21.61 47.21 -3.26
CA ARG A 32 -20.23 46.83 -3.63
C ARG A 32 -19.65 45.83 -2.63
N GLY A 33 -19.80 46.08 -1.34
CA GLY A 33 -19.38 45.15 -0.28
C GLY A 33 -20.02 43.78 -0.44
N PHE A 34 -21.31 43.72 -0.75
CA PHE A 34 -22.02 42.47 -1.02
C PHE A 34 -21.48 41.74 -2.25
N VAL A 35 -21.23 42.45 -3.36
CA VAL A 35 -20.66 41.85 -4.57
C VAL A 35 -19.24 41.33 -4.33
N TYR A 36 -18.38 42.12 -3.67
CA TYR A 36 -17.04 41.67 -3.30
C TYR A 36 -17.07 40.47 -2.35
N PHE A 37 -18.02 40.43 -1.41
CA PHE A 37 -18.22 39.29 -0.52
C PHE A 37 -18.63 38.03 -1.27
N LEU A 38 -19.62 38.12 -2.18
CA LEU A 38 -20.03 36.97 -3.01
C LEU A 38 -18.90 36.48 -3.91
N LEU A 39 -18.12 37.40 -4.49
CA LEU A 39 -16.99 37.05 -5.33
C LEU A 39 -15.86 36.42 -4.51
N LEU A 40 -15.58 36.93 -3.32
CA LEU A 40 -14.61 36.32 -2.39
C LEU A 40 -15.05 34.91 -1.98
N LEU A 41 -16.35 34.72 -1.70
CA LEU A 41 -16.92 33.41 -1.38
C LEU A 41 -16.80 32.45 -2.57
N TYR A 42 -17.05 32.92 -3.80
CA TYR A 42 -16.88 32.13 -5.02
C TYR A 42 -15.41 31.70 -5.22
N LEU A 43 -14.46 32.64 -5.09
CA LEU A 43 -13.03 32.34 -5.20
C LEU A 43 -12.56 31.38 -4.10
N PHE A 44 -13.02 31.57 -2.87
CA PHE A 44 -12.67 30.70 -1.75
C PHE A 44 -13.20 29.26 -1.95
N ILE A 45 -14.44 29.12 -2.42
CA ILE A 45 -14.99 27.81 -2.80
C ILE A 45 -14.17 27.19 -3.93
N GLY A 46 -13.81 27.97 -4.96
CA GLY A 46 -12.98 27.50 -6.06
C GLY A 46 -11.61 26.96 -5.60
N VAL A 47 -10.88 27.74 -4.79
CA VAL A 47 -9.58 27.35 -4.23
C VAL A 47 -9.72 26.12 -3.33
N SER A 48 -10.77 26.05 -2.50
CA SER A 48 -11.04 24.89 -1.64
C SER A 48 -11.28 23.61 -2.44
N ILE A 49 -12.10 23.67 -3.50
CA ILE A 49 -12.36 22.52 -4.39
C ILE A 49 -11.07 22.07 -5.09
N ILE A 50 -10.29 23.01 -5.61
CA ILE A 50 -9.02 22.71 -6.29
C ILE A 50 -8.04 22.05 -5.31
N SER A 51 -7.90 22.61 -4.11
CA SER A 51 -7.04 22.06 -3.06
C SER A 51 -7.46 20.65 -2.64
N ASP A 52 -8.76 20.41 -2.44
CA ASP A 52 -9.29 19.09 -2.10
C ASP A 52 -9.03 18.06 -3.21
N ARG A 53 -9.28 18.45 -4.48
CA ARG A 53 -9.04 17.61 -5.65
C ARG A 53 -7.55 17.29 -5.85
N PHE A 54 -6.70 18.29 -5.68
CA PHE A 54 -5.25 18.14 -5.77
C PHE A 54 -4.72 17.21 -4.68
N MET A 55 -5.16 17.40 -3.43
CA MET A 55 -4.77 16.54 -2.32
C MET A 55 -5.30 15.11 -2.49
N ALA A 56 -6.52 14.93 -3.02
CA ALA A 56 -7.05 13.61 -3.33
C ALA A 56 -6.23 12.89 -4.42
N ALA A 57 -5.77 13.61 -5.45
CA ALA A 57 -4.92 13.05 -6.49
C ALA A 57 -3.57 12.60 -5.94
N ILE A 58 -2.93 13.42 -5.08
CA ILE A 58 -1.68 13.07 -4.40
C ILE A 58 -1.85 11.82 -3.54
N GLU A 59 -2.93 11.74 -2.78
CA GLU A 59 -3.22 10.59 -1.92
C GLU A 59 -3.31 9.29 -2.74
N VAL A 60 -4.00 9.32 -3.89
CA VAL A 60 -4.08 8.18 -4.82
C VAL A 60 -2.72 7.78 -5.40
N ILE A 61 -1.86 8.76 -5.71
CA ILE A 61 -0.50 8.49 -6.22
C ILE A 61 0.36 7.80 -5.15
N THR A 62 0.30 8.31 -3.92
CA THR A 62 1.11 7.80 -2.81
C THR A 62 0.62 6.46 -2.26
N SER A 63 -0.67 6.12 -2.47
CA SER A 63 -1.24 4.83 -2.06
C SER A 63 -1.07 3.72 -3.11
N LYS A 64 -0.32 3.95 -4.19
CA LYS A 64 -0.07 2.90 -5.19
C LYS A 64 0.77 1.78 -4.60
N GLU A 65 0.33 0.56 -4.85
CA GLU A 65 0.95 -0.68 -4.43
C GLU A 65 1.48 -1.42 -5.65
N LYS A 66 2.63 -2.09 -5.48
CA LYS A 66 3.30 -2.91 -6.50
C LYS A 66 3.55 -4.29 -5.92
N GLU A 67 3.18 -5.30 -6.69
CA GLU A 67 3.42 -6.69 -6.36
C GLU A 67 4.88 -7.06 -6.70
N LEU A 68 5.60 -7.63 -5.73
CA LEU A 68 6.96 -8.12 -5.89
C LEU A 68 6.99 -9.60 -5.57
N VAL A 69 7.44 -10.43 -6.51
CA VAL A 69 7.65 -11.85 -6.27
C VAL A 69 8.99 -12.02 -5.58
N VAL A 70 8.96 -12.43 -4.32
CA VAL A 70 10.18 -12.74 -3.55
C VAL A 70 10.38 -14.25 -3.61
N ARG A 71 11.37 -14.70 -4.39
CA ARG A 71 11.87 -16.07 -4.34
C ARG A 71 12.87 -16.19 -3.19
N ARG A 72 12.64 -17.13 -2.29
CA ARG A 72 13.58 -17.49 -1.20
C ARG A 72 14.06 -18.90 -1.47
N GLN A 73 15.36 -19.16 -1.31
CA GLN A 73 15.96 -20.48 -1.58
C GLN A 73 15.14 -21.60 -0.92
N GLY A 74 14.56 -22.48 -1.76
CA GLY A 74 13.80 -23.66 -1.34
C GLY A 74 12.33 -23.44 -0.93
N LYS A 75 11.73 -22.27 -1.19
CA LYS A 75 10.28 -22.04 -0.97
C LYS A 75 9.59 -21.49 -2.23
N GLU A 76 8.30 -21.81 -2.37
CA GLU A 76 7.45 -21.30 -3.45
C GLU A 76 7.51 -19.75 -3.54
N PRO A 77 7.47 -19.18 -4.75
CA PRO A 77 7.51 -17.74 -4.97
C PRO A 77 6.37 -17.04 -4.22
N GLN A 78 6.72 -16.13 -3.30
CA GLN A 78 5.72 -15.36 -2.54
C GLN A 78 5.49 -13.99 -3.17
N ILE A 79 4.23 -13.68 -3.48
CA ILE A 79 3.83 -12.37 -3.99
C ILE A 79 3.67 -11.41 -2.81
N VAL A 80 4.56 -10.44 -2.72
CA VAL A 80 4.57 -9.39 -1.69
C VAL A 80 4.14 -8.06 -2.31
N VAL A 81 2.93 -7.61 -1.97
CA VAL A 81 2.45 -6.28 -2.32
C VAL A 81 3.14 -5.24 -1.42
N VAL A 82 3.94 -4.35 -2.01
CA VAL A 82 4.61 -3.26 -1.31
C VAL A 82 4.14 -1.92 -1.86
N ARG A 83 4.08 -0.89 -1.03
CA ARG A 83 3.83 0.47 -1.53
C ARG A 83 4.98 0.92 -2.42
N VAL A 84 4.64 1.53 -3.55
CA VAL A 84 5.63 2.07 -4.50
C VAL A 84 6.40 3.23 -3.88
N TRP A 85 5.70 4.07 -3.12
CA TRP A 85 6.27 5.23 -2.45
C TRP A 85 6.62 4.91 -1.00
N ASN A 86 7.81 5.34 -0.57
CA ASN A 86 8.14 5.35 0.85
C ASN A 86 7.22 6.34 1.57
N GLU A 87 6.56 5.92 2.65
CA GLU A 87 5.57 6.72 3.38
C GLU A 87 6.17 8.02 3.94
N THR A 88 7.38 7.96 4.50
CA THR A 88 8.09 9.12 5.04
C THR A 88 8.36 10.14 3.95
N VAL A 89 8.88 9.70 2.81
CA VAL A 89 9.16 10.57 1.66
C VAL A 89 7.87 11.16 1.10
N ALA A 90 6.83 10.34 0.92
CA ALA A 90 5.53 10.79 0.42
C ALA A 90 4.87 11.84 1.32
N ASN A 91 4.94 11.66 2.65
CA ASN A 91 4.40 12.60 3.62
C ASN A 91 5.15 13.94 3.62
N LEU A 92 6.49 13.89 3.62
CA LEU A 92 7.32 15.09 3.68
C LEU A 92 7.35 15.88 2.37
N THR A 93 7.11 15.22 1.24
CA THR A 93 7.19 15.85 -0.09
C THR A 93 5.80 16.11 -0.66
N LEU A 94 5.20 15.10 -1.26
CA LEU A 94 3.99 15.22 -2.04
C LEU A 94 2.80 15.67 -1.18
N MET A 95 2.62 15.12 0.02
CA MET A 95 1.48 15.49 0.87
C MET A 95 1.62 16.91 1.45
N ALA A 96 2.81 17.30 1.91
CA ALA A 96 3.06 18.64 2.42
C ALA A 96 2.95 19.71 1.32
N LEU A 97 3.49 19.43 0.13
CA LEU A 97 3.32 20.28 -1.04
C LEU A 97 1.85 20.38 -1.46
N GLY A 98 1.11 19.28 -1.35
CA GLY A 98 -0.33 19.20 -1.57
C GLY A 98 -1.12 20.26 -0.80
N SER A 99 -0.85 20.40 0.49
CA SER A 99 -1.52 21.39 1.34
C SER A 99 -1.05 22.82 1.11
N SER A 100 0.22 23.03 0.77
CA SER A 100 0.80 24.38 0.64
C SER A 100 0.75 24.95 -0.78
N ALA A 101 0.35 24.16 -1.78
CA ALA A 101 0.29 24.60 -3.18
C ALA A 101 -0.54 25.89 -3.41
N PRO A 102 -1.71 26.09 -2.77
CA PRO A 102 -2.46 27.34 -2.91
C PRO A 102 -1.71 28.56 -2.36
N GLU A 103 -1.01 28.40 -1.23
CA GLU A 103 -0.22 29.46 -0.59
C GLU A 103 0.96 29.85 -1.49
N ILE A 104 1.71 28.85 -1.98
CA ILE A 104 2.84 29.05 -2.90
C ILE A 104 2.38 29.76 -4.17
N LEU A 105 1.26 29.31 -4.75
CA LEU A 105 0.72 29.91 -5.97
C LEU A 105 0.31 31.37 -5.77
N LEU A 106 -0.31 31.69 -4.63
CA LEU A 106 -0.71 33.04 -4.29
C LEU A 106 0.51 33.96 -4.11
N SER A 107 1.56 33.49 -3.43
CA SER A 107 2.82 34.23 -3.30
C SER A 107 3.47 34.49 -4.66
N ILE A 108 3.47 33.52 -5.59
CA ILE A 108 4.02 33.70 -6.94
C ILE A 108 3.20 34.72 -7.74
N ILE A 109 1.87 34.63 -7.70
CA ILE A 109 0.96 35.55 -8.39
C ILE A 109 1.17 36.98 -7.88
N GLU A 110 1.32 37.17 -6.57
CA GLU A 110 1.54 38.49 -5.98
C GLU A 110 2.86 39.12 -6.44
N ILE A 111 3.96 38.35 -6.38
CA ILE A 111 5.27 38.83 -6.82
C ILE A 111 5.23 39.20 -8.30
N TRP A 112 4.59 38.38 -9.13
CA TRP A 112 4.45 38.65 -10.56
C TRP A 112 3.62 39.91 -10.83
N ALA A 113 2.47 40.06 -10.17
CA ALA A 113 1.58 41.19 -10.37
C ALA A 113 2.14 42.52 -9.81
N LYS A 114 3.05 42.47 -8.83
CA LYS A 114 3.75 43.65 -8.29
C LYS A 114 5.10 43.95 -8.98
N ASN A 115 5.37 43.38 -10.16
CA ASN A 115 6.63 43.54 -10.88
C ASN A 115 7.87 43.21 -10.03
N PHE A 116 7.85 42.06 -9.33
CA PHE A 116 8.93 41.58 -8.46
C PHE A 116 9.21 42.43 -7.21
N GLN A 117 8.29 43.32 -6.82
CA GLN A 117 8.35 43.99 -5.52
C GLN A 117 7.73 43.12 -4.43
N ALA A 118 8.36 43.09 -3.25
CA ALA A 118 7.87 42.34 -2.10
C ALA A 118 6.51 42.88 -1.66
N GLY A 119 5.50 42.01 -1.67
CA GLY A 119 4.19 42.33 -1.14
C GLY A 119 4.07 42.10 0.37
N GLU A 120 3.08 42.72 1.02
CA GLU A 120 2.83 42.56 2.45
C GLU A 120 2.47 41.12 2.85
N LEU A 121 1.99 40.30 1.91
CA LEU A 121 1.65 38.91 2.19
C LEU A 121 2.87 37.96 2.14
N GLY A 122 4.10 38.41 1.86
CA GLY A 122 5.27 37.53 1.62
C GLY A 122 5.65 36.58 2.78
N PRO A 123 6.72 36.85 3.57
CA PRO A 123 7.15 35.96 4.65
C PRO A 123 6.10 35.75 5.76
N GLY A 124 5.24 36.75 5.98
CA GLY A 124 4.21 36.72 7.03
C GLY A 124 3.17 35.61 6.83
N THR A 125 2.78 35.32 5.59
CA THR A 125 1.81 34.24 5.29
C THR A 125 2.42 32.87 5.58
N ILE A 126 3.70 32.69 5.26
CA ILE A 126 4.44 31.43 5.45
C ILE A 126 4.61 31.14 6.95
N VAL A 127 5.04 32.14 7.73
CA VAL A 127 5.20 31.98 9.18
C VAL A 127 3.84 31.81 9.87
N GLY A 128 2.84 32.57 9.42
CA GLY A 128 1.47 32.48 9.94
C GLY A 128 0.83 31.10 9.71
N SER A 129 0.95 30.53 8.50
CA SER A 129 0.38 29.22 8.18
C SER A 129 1.07 28.10 8.96
N ALA A 130 2.38 28.18 9.16
CA ALA A 130 3.12 27.23 9.97
C ALA A 130 2.71 27.25 11.46
N ALA A 131 2.56 28.45 12.04
CA ALA A 131 2.07 28.60 13.42
C ALA A 131 0.62 28.09 13.58
N TYR A 132 -0.25 28.39 12.61
CA TYR A 132 -1.63 27.91 12.60
C TYR A 132 -1.71 26.38 12.55
N ASN A 133 -0.89 25.75 11.70
CA ASN A 133 -0.80 24.29 11.62
C ASN A 133 -0.30 23.67 12.92
N LEU A 134 0.68 24.30 13.58
CA LEU A 134 1.25 23.78 14.83
C LEU A 134 0.30 23.89 16.02
N PHE A 135 -0.42 25.02 16.17
CA PHE A 135 -1.26 25.25 17.35
C PHE A 135 -2.71 24.84 17.14
N VAL A 136 -3.33 25.31 16.06
CA VAL A 136 -4.78 25.14 15.85
C VAL A 136 -5.08 23.76 15.29
N ILE A 137 -4.40 23.36 14.21
CA ILE A 137 -4.67 22.08 13.55
C ILE A 137 -4.30 20.91 14.48
N ILE A 138 -3.14 20.94 15.15
CA ILE A 138 -2.78 19.89 16.12
C ILE A 138 -3.81 19.80 17.25
N ALA A 139 -4.26 20.93 17.82
CA ALA A 139 -5.27 20.91 18.87
C ALA A 139 -6.58 20.26 18.40
N LEU A 140 -7.06 20.60 17.20
CA LEU A 140 -8.24 19.98 16.60
C LEU A 140 -8.02 18.47 16.34
N CYS A 141 -6.86 18.08 15.83
CA CYS A 141 -6.52 16.68 15.60
C CYS A 141 -6.50 15.86 16.90
N VAL A 142 -6.05 16.45 18.02
CA VAL A 142 -6.05 15.80 19.33
C VAL A 142 -7.47 15.72 19.90
N PHE A 143 -8.28 16.77 19.73
CA PHE A 143 -9.66 16.82 20.23
C PHE A 143 -10.59 15.79 19.58
N VAL A 144 -10.39 15.48 18.30
CA VAL A 144 -11.24 14.54 17.54
C VAL A 144 -10.95 13.07 17.86
N ILE A 145 -9.90 12.75 18.64
CA ILE A 145 -9.60 11.37 19.01
C ILE A 145 -10.72 10.83 19.91
N PRO A 146 -11.41 9.75 19.51
CA PRO A 146 -12.52 9.20 20.29
C PRO A 146 -12.05 8.61 21.62
N ASN A 147 -12.91 8.69 22.63
CA ASN A 147 -12.63 8.20 23.98
C ASN A 147 -12.18 6.72 23.95
N GLY A 148 -11.01 6.44 24.51
CA GLY A 148 -10.42 5.09 24.58
C GLY A 148 -9.44 4.74 23.46
N GLU A 149 -9.29 5.57 22.42
CA GLU A 149 -8.24 5.42 21.42
C GLU A 149 -7.01 6.27 21.76
N THR A 150 -5.81 5.72 21.59
CA THR A 150 -4.56 6.48 21.71
C THR A 150 -3.85 6.52 20.36
N ARG A 151 -3.27 7.68 20.01
CA ARG A 151 -2.44 7.85 18.81
C ARG A 151 -0.98 7.95 19.24
N LYS A 152 -0.11 7.13 18.65
CA LYS A 152 1.34 7.16 18.87
C LYS A 152 2.07 7.47 17.57
N ILE A 153 3.16 8.22 17.66
CA ILE A 153 4.06 8.49 16.53
C ILE A 153 4.91 7.24 16.31
N LYS A 154 4.82 6.66 15.11
CA LYS A 154 5.44 5.36 14.80
C LYS A 154 6.93 5.46 14.47
N HIS A 155 7.34 6.53 13.79
CA HIS A 155 8.72 6.76 13.39
C HIS A 155 9.36 7.90 14.19
N LEU A 156 9.65 7.67 15.48
CA LEU A 156 10.27 8.69 16.35
C LEU A 156 11.61 9.22 15.80
N ARG A 157 12.42 8.36 15.15
CA ARG A 157 13.69 8.78 14.53
C ARG A 157 13.50 9.77 13.39
N VAL A 158 12.57 9.47 12.49
CA VAL A 158 12.20 10.37 11.40
C VAL A 158 11.70 11.69 11.98
N PHE A 159 10.86 11.62 13.01
CA PHE A 159 10.35 12.80 13.71
C PHE A 159 11.49 13.70 14.24
N PHE A 160 12.50 13.14 14.92
CA PHE A 160 13.64 13.92 15.40
C PHE A 160 14.45 14.56 14.28
N VAL A 161 14.70 13.84 13.18
CA VAL A 161 15.39 14.39 12.01
C VAL A 161 14.58 15.54 11.41
N THR A 162 13.27 15.35 11.20
CA THR A 162 12.40 16.37 10.62
C THR A 162 12.27 17.59 11.54
N ALA A 163 12.16 17.39 12.85
CA ALA A 163 12.07 18.48 13.83
C ALA A 163 13.36 19.32 13.85
N THR A 164 14.52 18.67 13.75
CA THR A 164 15.82 19.34 13.68
C THR A 164 15.92 20.22 12.43
N TRP A 165 15.53 19.67 11.27
CA TRP A 165 15.47 20.44 10.03
C TRP A 165 14.43 21.56 10.05
N SER A 166 13.29 21.39 10.73
CA SER A 166 12.30 22.45 10.89
C SER A 166 12.83 23.61 11.75
N ILE A 167 13.52 23.32 12.86
CA ILE A 167 14.16 24.37 13.68
C ILE A 167 15.24 25.07 12.87
N PHE A 168 16.08 24.30 12.15
CA PHE A 168 17.09 24.87 11.27
C PHE A 168 16.48 25.78 10.20
N ALA A 169 15.34 25.41 9.60
CA ALA A 169 14.67 26.23 8.60
C ALA A 169 14.24 27.60 9.14
N TYR A 170 13.74 27.67 10.38
CA TYR A 170 13.41 28.96 11.03
C TYR A 170 14.64 29.79 11.34
N VAL A 171 15.72 29.15 11.82
CA VAL A 171 17.00 29.83 12.05
C VAL A 171 17.58 30.33 10.72
N TRP A 172 17.50 29.54 9.67
CA TRP A 172 17.94 29.92 8.32
C TRP A 172 17.14 31.08 7.77
N LEU A 173 15.81 31.08 7.95
CA LEU A 173 14.94 32.20 7.57
C LEU A 173 15.34 33.49 8.31
N TYR A 174 15.70 33.41 9.58
CA TYR A 174 16.23 34.55 10.33
C TYR A 174 17.58 35.01 9.77
N VAL A 175 18.49 34.07 9.45
CA VAL A 175 19.81 34.37 8.89
C VAL A 175 19.70 35.11 7.55
N ILE A 176 18.82 34.67 6.64
CA ILE A 176 18.68 35.35 5.33
C ILE A 176 18.08 36.76 5.48
N LEU A 177 17.19 36.98 6.45
CA LEU A 177 16.52 38.28 6.62
C LEU A 177 17.38 39.30 7.38
N GLU A 178 18.17 38.88 8.36
CA GLU A 178 18.86 39.80 9.29
C GLU A 178 20.39 39.74 9.22
N VAL A 179 20.99 38.61 8.82
CA VAL A 179 22.44 38.39 8.93
C VAL A 179 23.16 38.40 7.58
N SER A 180 22.59 37.74 6.57
CA SER A 180 23.21 37.53 5.26
C SER A 180 23.06 38.78 4.37
N SER A 181 21.83 39.14 4.02
CA SER A 181 21.50 40.33 3.24
C SER A 181 20.36 41.11 3.93
N PRO A 182 20.69 42.03 4.84
CA PRO A 182 19.69 42.74 5.63
C PRO A 182 18.68 43.48 4.73
N GLY A 183 17.44 43.00 4.70
CA GLY A 183 16.33 43.63 3.98
C GLY A 183 16.25 43.35 2.47
N GLU A 184 17.15 42.54 1.88
CA GLU A 184 17.10 42.14 0.47
C GLU A 184 17.30 40.63 0.35
N LEU A 185 16.52 39.95 -0.49
CA LEU A 185 16.65 38.50 -0.70
C LEU A 185 17.44 38.23 -1.99
N GLU A 186 18.58 37.55 -1.88
CA GLU A 186 19.39 37.20 -3.03
C GLU A 186 18.97 35.85 -3.66
N VAL A 187 19.14 35.71 -4.98
CA VAL A 187 18.72 34.49 -5.70
C VAL A 187 19.46 33.25 -5.21
N TRP A 188 20.74 33.39 -4.81
CA TRP A 188 21.52 32.26 -4.30
C TRP A 188 20.99 31.75 -2.95
N GLU A 189 20.45 32.63 -2.11
CA GLU A 189 19.82 32.23 -0.84
C GLU A 189 18.57 31.40 -1.11
N GLY A 190 17.79 31.78 -2.11
CA GLY A 190 16.65 31.01 -2.60
C GLY A 190 17.06 29.63 -3.14
N ILE A 191 18.11 29.55 -3.95
CA ILE A 191 18.64 28.29 -4.49
C ILE A 191 19.16 27.39 -3.36
N LEU A 192 19.89 27.96 -2.39
CA LEU A 192 20.42 27.22 -1.25
C LEU A 192 19.28 26.70 -0.36
N THR A 193 18.28 27.53 -0.09
CA THR A 193 17.06 27.14 0.65
C THR A 193 16.34 25.99 -0.07
N PHE A 194 16.20 26.08 -1.41
CA PHE A 194 15.61 25.01 -2.21
C PHE A 194 16.44 23.71 -2.14
N SER A 195 17.77 23.80 -2.06
CA SER A 195 18.67 22.64 -1.94
C SER A 195 18.58 21.93 -0.59
N PHE A 196 18.21 22.62 0.49
CA PHE A 196 18.00 22.02 1.80
C PHE A 196 16.80 21.08 1.84
N PHE A 197 15.83 21.26 0.95
CA PHE A 197 14.66 20.38 0.88
C PHE A 197 15.02 18.94 0.48
N PRO A 198 15.72 18.67 -0.65
CA PRO A 198 16.25 17.34 -0.96
C PRO A 198 17.12 16.75 0.16
N ALA A 199 17.96 17.56 0.82
CA ALA A 199 18.79 17.10 1.93
C ALA A 199 17.94 16.63 3.14
N THR A 200 16.88 17.37 3.47
CA THR A 200 15.93 16.98 4.52
C THR A 200 15.24 15.66 4.19
N VAL A 201 14.78 15.50 2.94
CA VAL A 201 14.10 14.28 2.49
C VAL A 201 15.05 13.08 2.50
N LEU A 202 16.29 13.26 2.05
CA LEU A 202 17.30 12.19 2.02
C LEU A 202 17.67 11.75 3.44
N THR A 203 17.92 12.69 4.34
CA THR A 203 18.26 12.37 5.74
C THR A 203 17.09 11.70 6.47
N ALA A 204 15.85 12.12 6.20
CA ALA A 204 14.65 11.45 6.70
C ALA A 204 14.48 10.03 6.14
N TYR A 205 14.74 9.84 4.84
CA TYR A 205 14.71 8.53 4.20
C TYR A 205 15.77 7.56 4.77
N VAL A 206 16.99 8.05 5.00
CA VAL A 206 18.07 7.26 5.61
C VAL A 206 17.71 6.88 7.05
N ALA A 207 17.12 7.80 7.81
CA ALA A 207 16.65 7.54 9.18
C ALA A 207 15.52 6.49 9.22
N ASP A 208 14.66 6.48 8.20
CA ASP A 208 13.58 5.51 8.06
C ASP A 208 14.09 4.11 7.67
N ARG A 209 15.08 4.04 6.76
CA ARG A 209 15.69 2.79 6.26
C ARG A 209 16.56 2.03 7.26
N ARG A 210 16.75 2.52 8.49
CA ARG A 210 17.54 1.89 9.58
C ARG A 210 19.01 1.60 9.20
N LEU A 211 19.73 2.53 8.57
CA LEU A 211 21.16 2.34 8.23
C LEU A 211 22.15 2.64 9.36
N LEU A 212 21.68 3.12 10.52
CA LEU A 212 22.53 3.31 11.69
C LEU A 212 22.00 2.46 12.85
N ILE A 213 22.62 1.29 12.98
CA ILE A 213 22.58 0.33 14.09
C ILE A 213 21.23 -0.40 14.27
N TYR A 214 21.15 -1.63 13.76
CA TYR A 214 20.93 -2.86 14.55
C TYR A 214 20.95 -4.09 13.64
N LYS A 215 22.03 -4.86 13.75
CA LYS A 215 22.32 -6.11 13.04
C LYS A 215 21.65 -7.34 13.71
N TYR A 216 20.66 -7.18 14.59
CA TYR A 216 20.19 -8.27 15.46
C TYR A 216 18.68 -8.27 15.78
N LEU A 217 17.80 -7.90 14.85
CA LEU A 217 16.38 -8.19 15.01
C LEU A 217 15.77 -8.60 13.67
N HIS A 218 15.50 -9.90 13.51
CA HIS A 218 14.78 -10.43 12.35
C HIS A 218 13.40 -9.76 12.26
N LYS A 219 13.16 -9.05 11.15
CA LYS A 219 11.87 -8.45 10.83
C LYS A 219 10.92 -9.54 10.32
N GLY A 220 9.88 -9.83 11.09
CA GLY A 220 8.77 -10.68 10.67
C GLY A 220 7.92 -9.99 9.61
N TYR A 221 7.65 -10.71 8.52
CA TYR A 221 6.65 -10.36 7.52
C TYR A 221 5.32 -11.03 7.91
N ARG A 222 4.23 -10.25 7.88
CA ARG A 222 2.87 -10.71 8.19
C ARG A 222 2.11 -10.94 6.89
N MET A 223 1.68 -12.18 6.65
CA MET A 223 0.97 -12.61 5.44
C MET A 223 -0.43 -13.11 5.82
N ASN A 224 -1.46 -12.74 5.07
CA ASN A 224 -2.84 -13.23 5.29
C ASN A 224 -3.37 -13.88 4.00
N LYS A 225 -4.17 -14.95 4.13
CA LYS A 225 -4.60 -15.88 3.04
C LYS A 225 -5.54 -15.30 1.96
N ARG A 226 -5.66 -13.99 1.83
CA ARG A 226 -6.23 -13.33 0.65
C ARG A 226 -5.27 -12.20 0.31
N GLY A 227 -4.53 -12.36 -0.78
CA GLY A 227 -3.35 -11.58 -1.16
C GLY A 227 -3.60 -10.07 -1.25
N VAL A 228 -3.59 -9.40 -0.10
CA VAL A 228 -3.49 -7.95 0.04
C VAL A 228 -2.58 -7.70 1.23
N ILE A 229 -1.39 -7.17 0.97
CA ILE A 229 -0.52 -6.67 2.02
C ILE A 229 -0.83 -5.20 2.20
N VAL A 230 -1.56 -4.89 3.28
CA VAL A 230 -1.43 -3.58 3.90
C VAL A 230 -0.33 -3.71 4.94
N GLN A 231 0.78 -3.02 4.72
CA GLN A 231 1.89 -2.85 5.64
C GLN A 231 1.37 -2.55 7.06
N ALA A 232 1.37 -3.58 7.93
CA ALA A 232 1.17 -3.40 9.35
C ALA A 232 2.54 -3.09 9.97
N GLU A 233 2.71 -1.85 10.43
CA GLU A 233 3.89 -1.44 11.19
C GLU A 233 3.99 -2.26 12.48
N ALA A 234 5.20 -2.76 12.74
CA ALA A 234 5.57 -3.40 13.99
C ALA A 234 5.29 -2.46 15.17
N GLY A 235 4.23 -2.75 15.91
CA GLY A 235 4.00 -2.20 17.25
C GLY A 235 4.87 -2.96 18.23
N ASP A 236 5.83 -2.26 18.82
CA ASP A 236 6.57 -2.72 19.98
C ASP A 236 5.60 -2.76 21.16
N SER A 237 5.13 -3.96 21.50
CA SER A 237 4.43 -4.23 22.75
C SER A 237 5.47 -4.63 23.78
N ASP A 238 6.12 -3.64 24.39
CA ASP A 238 6.73 -3.81 25.70
C ASP A 238 5.60 -3.73 26.74
N GLY A 239 5.24 -4.89 27.26
CA GLY A 239 4.30 -5.08 28.35
C GLY A 239 4.88 -6.16 29.24
N GLY A 240 5.66 -5.74 30.23
CA GLY A 240 6.43 -6.61 31.10
C GLY A 240 5.61 -7.69 31.79
N VAL A 241 6.24 -8.85 31.95
CA VAL A 241 5.91 -9.80 33.01
C VAL A 241 7.23 -10.21 33.66
N GLU A 242 7.30 -9.87 34.94
CA GLU A 242 8.32 -10.15 35.93
C GLU A 242 8.65 -11.66 35.96
N LEU A 243 9.94 -11.99 35.88
CA LEU A 243 10.45 -13.35 36.02
C LEU A 243 10.42 -13.76 37.50
N GLU A 244 9.42 -14.55 37.90
CA GLU A 244 9.53 -15.39 39.09
C GLU A 244 10.15 -16.75 38.69
N ILE A 245 11.33 -17.01 39.25
CA ILE A 245 12.08 -18.26 39.11
C ILE A 245 11.52 -19.28 40.11
N LYS A 246 11.06 -20.45 39.63
CA LYS A 246 11.13 -21.72 40.38
C LYS A 246 11.27 -22.93 39.45
N PRO A 247 11.95 -24.01 39.87
CA PRO A 247 12.60 -24.95 38.97
C PRO A 247 11.77 -26.21 38.66
N GLN A 248 11.93 -26.67 37.41
CA GLN A 248 12.09 -28.04 36.92
C GLN A 248 11.20 -29.17 37.49
N GLN A 249 10.36 -29.75 36.61
CA GLN A 249 10.28 -31.20 36.47
C GLN A 249 9.88 -31.62 35.06
N ASP A 250 10.57 -32.63 34.57
CA ASP A 250 10.58 -33.18 33.21
C ASP A 250 9.21 -33.55 32.64
N SER A 251 8.97 -33.15 31.38
CA SER A 251 8.15 -33.92 30.46
C SER A 251 8.54 -33.60 29.02
N PHE A 252 9.13 -34.61 28.40
CA PHE A 252 9.38 -34.78 26.97
C PHE A 252 8.22 -34.23 26.11
N HIS A 253 8.48 -33.17 25.33
CA HIS A 253 7.59 -32.77 24.24
C HIS A 253 8.40 -32.56 22.96
N SER A 254 8.11 -33.45 22.01
CA SER A 254 8.49 -33.42 20.60
C SER A 254 8.48 -32.00 20.02
N MET A 255 9.61 -31.58 19.45
CA MET A 255 9.72 -30.38 18.63
C MET A 255 8.98 -30.62 17.31
N THR A 256 7.69 -30.30 17.27
CA THR A 256 6.95 -30.10 16.02
C THR A 256 7.13 -28.65 15.55
N ASP A 257 7.06 -28.44 14.23
CA ASP A 257 7.23 -27.21 13.43
C ASP A 257 6.39 -25.96 13.81
N ALA A 258 5.91 -25.85 15.05
CA ALA A 258 5.00 -24.81 15.53
C ALA A 258 5.67 -23.45 15.86
N ASP A 259 6.99 -23.32 15.72
CA ASP A 259 7.74 -22.14 16.17
C ASP A 259 8.13 -21.15 15.07
N THR A 260 7.53 -21.24 13.88
CA THR A 260 7.64 -20.15 12.90
C THR A 260 6.72 -18.97 13.31
N PRO A 261 7.19 -17.71 13.26
CA PRO A 261 6.38 -16.54 13.62
C PRO A 261 5.12 -16.41 12.74
N GLU A 262 5.18 -16.94 11.53
CA GLU A 262 4.08 -17.04 10.56
C GLU A 262 2.95 -17.95 11.08
N ALA A 263 3.27 -19.07 11.73
CA ALA A 263 2.30 -19.98 12.31
C ALA A 263 1.56 -19.36 13.51
N LYS A 264 2.28 -18.61 14.36
CA LYS A 264 1.72 -17.95 15.55
C LYS A 264 0.68 -16.87 15.19
N GLU A 265 0.94 -16.05 14.16
CA GLU A 265 -0.01 -15.03 13.71
C GLU A 265 -1.22 -15.61 12.98
N PHE A 266 -1.03 -16.70 12.22
CA PHE A 266 -2.14 -17.43 11.61
C PHE A 266 -3.06 -18.03 12.68
N GLU A 267 -2.46 -18.61 13.73
CA GLU A 267 -3.21 -19.16 14.86
C GLU A 267 -3.95 -18.07 15.64
N GLN A 268 -3.34 -16.90 15.81
CA GLN A 268 -3.96 -15.75 16.47
C GLN A 268 -5.15 -15.19 15.67
N THR A 269 -4.99 -15.04 14.35
CA THR A 269 -6.08 -14.58 13.46
C THR A 269 -7.23 -15.59 13.44
N ARG A 270 -6.92 -16.89 13.45
CA ARG A 270 -7.91 -17.97 13.56
C ARG A 270 -8.65 -17.91 14.90
N ARG A 271 -7.94 -17.66 16.02
CA ARG A 271 -8.57 -17.51 17.35
C ARG A 271 -9.48 -16.29 17.41
N ASP A 272 -9.07 -15.16 16.85
CA ASP A 272 -9.87 -13.93 16.80
C ASP A 272 -11.15 -14.14 15.98
N TYR A 273 -11.05 -14.80 14.82
CA TYR A 273 -12.21 -15.16 14.00
C TYR A 273 -13.20 -16.06 14.75
N ILE A 274 -12.70 -17.10 15.43
CA ILE A 274 -13.53 -18.01 16.24
C ILE A 274 -14.19 -17.26 17.40
N LYS A 275 -13.49 -16.32 18.04
CA LYS A 275 -14.04 -15.49 19.11
C LYS A 275 -15.18 -14.60 18.59
N THR A 276 -14.98 -13.93 17.47
CA THR A 276 -16.04 -13.11 16.83
C THR A 276 -17.24 -13.94 16.42
N LEU A 277 -17.04 -15.14 15.85
CA LEU A 277 -18.14 -16.02 15.45
C LEU A 277 -18.96 -16.50 16.67
N ARG A 278 -18.29 -16.81 17.79
CA ARG A 278 -18.96 -17.17 19.06
C ARG A 278 -19.76 -16.00 19.63
N GLU A 279 -19.23 -14.78 19.59
CA GLU A 279 -19.93 -13.58 20.04
C GLU A 279 -21.16 -13.27 19.18
N LEU A 280 -21.03 -13.39 17.86
CA LEU A 280 -22.14 -13.19 16.92
C LEU A 280 -23.23 -14.25 17.10
N ARG A 281 -22.86 -15.52 17.31
CA ARG A 281 -23.83 -16.59 17.59
C ARG A 281 -24.56 -16.39 18.92
N LYS A 282 -23.93 -15.76 19.91
CA LYS A 282 -24.58 -15.38 21.17
C LYS A 282 -25.55 -14.21 21.00
N LYS A 283 -25.22 -13.24 20.14
CA LYS A 283 -26.06 -12.07 19.84
C LYS A 283 -27.23 -12.39 18.92
N HIS A 284 -27.04 -13.32 17.98
CA HIS A 284 -28.04 -13.68 16.99
C HIS A 284 -28.23 -15.21 16.91
N PRO A 285 -28.94 -15.81 17.89
CA PRO A 285 -29.11 -17.25 17.99
C PRO A 285 -30.02 -17.86 16.90
N THR A 286 -30.82 -17.03 16.22
CA THR A 286 -31.79 -17.45 15.19
C THR A 286 -31.26 -17.36 13.76
N LEU A 287 -30.09 -16.75 13.55
CA LEU A 287 -29.51 -16.59 12.21
C LEU A 287 -28.78 -17.88 11.77
N PRO A 288 -28.87 -18.26 10.48
CA PRO A 288 -28.16 -19.40 9.95
C PRO A 288 -26.63 -19.19 10.02
N LEU A 289 -25.89 -20.30 10.14
CA LEU A 289 -24.43 -20.27 10.32
C LEU A 289 -23.73 -19.49 9.21
N GLU A 290 -24.20 -19.62 7.96
CA GLU A 290 -23.64 -18.94 6.79
C GLU A 290 -23.73 -17.41 6.89
N GLN A 291 -24.84 -16.86 7.40
CA GLN A 291 -24.98 -15.42 7.62
C GLN A 291 -24.12 -14.93 8.81
N LEU A 292 -23.95 -15.77 9.83
CA LEU A 292 -23.06 -15.47 10.96
C LEU A 292 -21.58 -15.48 10.54
N GLU A 293 -21.18 -16.39 9.66
CA GLU A 293 -19.84 -16.45 9.09
C GLU A 293 -19.53 -15.22 8.22
N VAL A 294 -20.51 -14.77 7.43
CA VAL A 294 -20.46 -13.52 6.68
C VAL A 294 -20.25 -12.32 7.61
N MET A 295 -21.05 -12.21 8.67
CA MET A 295 -20.93 -11.11 9.65
C MET A 295 -19.58 -11.16 10.39
N ALA A 296 -19.09 -12.35 10.74
CA ALA A 296 -17.80 -12.53 11.38
C ALA A 296 -16.66 -12.10 10.45
N HIS A 297 -16.76 -12.44 9.16
CA HIS A 297 -15.78 -12.04 8.17
C HIS A 297 -15.79 -10.52 7.92
N GLU A 298 -16.96 -9.88 7.88
CA GLU A 298 -17.08 -8.42 7.80
C GLU A 298 -16.47 -7.73 9.03
N GLU A 299 -16.73 -8.25 10.23
CA GLU A 299 -16.23 -7.67 11.47
C GLU A 299 -14.70 -7.80 11.61
N VAL A 300 -14.14 -8.93 11.18
CA VAL A 300 -12.69 -9.15 11.17
C VAL A 300 -12.00 -8.27 10.13
N LEU A 301 -12.57 -8.14 8.91
CA LEU A 301 -12.08 -7.18 7.91
C LEU A 301 -12.19 -5.74 8.41
N GLY A 302 -13.26 -5.41 9.14
CA GLY A 302 -13.49 -4.10 9.72
C GLY A 302 -12.54 -3.73 10.86
N LYS A 303 -11.92 -4.72 11.53
CA LYS A 303 -10.91 -4.57 12.58
C LYS A 303 -9.48 -4.41 12.05
N GLY A 304 -9.26 -4.65 10.75
CA GLY A 304 -7.96 -4.45 10.12
C GLY A 304 -7.48 -2.98 10.16
N PRO A 305 -6.16 -2.74 10.04
CA PRO A 305 -5.62 -1.38 9.97
C PRO A 305 -6.16 -0.66 8.74
N LYS A 306 -6.70 0.54 8.94
CA LYS A 306 -7.33 1.34 7.89
C LYS A 306 -6.40 2.48 7.46
N SER A 307 -6.33 2.73 6.15
CA SER A 307 -5.57 3.84 5.60
C SER A 307 -6.21 5.20 5.92
N ARG A 308 -5.43 6.29 5.91
CA ARG A 308 -5.96 7.65 6.11
C ARG A 308 -7.04 8.00 5.06
N ALA A 309 -6.83 7.57 3.83
CA ALA A 309 -7.79 7.67 2.73
C ALA A 309 -9.14 7.06 3.08
N PHE A 310 -9.17 5.91 3.76
CA PHE A 310 -10.41 5.27 4.19
C PHE A 310 -11.23 6.22 5.08
N TYR A 311 -10.61 6.86 6.06
CA TYR A 311 -11.31 7.78 6.96
C TYR A 311 -11.80 9.04 6.26
N ARG A 312 -10.98 9.61 5.37
CA ARG A 312 -11.35 10.81 4.58
C ARG A 312 -12.52 10.51 3.65
N VAL A 313 -12.44 9.41 2.90
CA VAL A 313 -13.51 8.97 2.00
C VAL A 313 -14.77 8.57 2.79
N GLN A 314 -14.62 7.96 3.97
CA GLN A 314 -15.78 7.65 4.80
C GLN A 314 -16.44 8.91 5.36
N ALA A 315 -15.67 9.92 5.75
CA ALA A 315 -16.21 11.20 6.21
C ALA A 315 -16.98 11.92 5.10
N THR A 316 -16.40 12.05 3.90
CA THR A 316 -17.08 12.67 2.75
C THR A 316 -18.32 11.90 2.33
N ARG A 317 -18.26 10.57 2.29
CA ARG A 317 -19.42 9.73 1.99
C ARG A 317 -20.53 9.84 3.04
N LYS A 318 -20.19 9.95 4.32
CA LYS A 318 -21.18 10.20 5.39
C LYS A 318 -21.85 11.56 5.23
N MET A 319 -21.10 12.59 4.86
CA MET A 319 -21.65 13.93 4.59
C MET A 319 -22.58 13.96 3.36
N VAL A 320 -22.29 13.14 2.34
CA VAL A 320 -23.07 13.06 1.09
C VAL A 320 -24.19 11.99 1.14
N GLY A 321 -24.35 11.27 2.26
CA GLY A 321 -25.40 10.26 2.42
C GLY A 321 -25.14 8.92 1.71
N ALA A 322 -23.92 8.69 1.21
CA ALA A 322 -23.54 7.51 0.42
C ALA A 322 -23.22 6.25 1.25
N GLY A 323 -23.58 6.25 2.54
CA GLY A 323 -23.46 5.11 3.46
C GLY A 323 -22.02 4.73 3.87
N ASN A 324 -21.89 3.63 4.60
CA ASN A 324 -20.60 3.13 5.12
C ASN A 324 -19.79 2.41 4.04
N LEU A 325 -18.54 2.85 3.86
CA LEU A 325 -17.60 2.28 2.88
C LEU A 325 -17.23 0.81 3.17
N SER A 326 -17.10 0.44 4.46
CA SER A 326 -16.77 -0.94 4.87
C SER A 326 -17.80 -1.96 4.38
N LYS A 327 -19.09 -1.61 4.48
CA LYS A 327 -20.19 -2.46 4.05
C LYS A 327 -20.12 -2.72 2.54
N LYS A 328 -19.88 -1.67 1.75
CA LYS A 328 -19.78 -1.78 0.28
C LYS A 328 -18.55 -2.56 -0.18
N ILE A 329 -17.43 -2.45 0.54
CA ILE A 329 -16.23 -3.26 0.29
C ILE A 329 -16.52 -4.74 0.62
N SER A 330 -17.22 -5.01 1.72
CA SER A 330 -17.63 -6.36 2.11
C SER A 330 -18.59 -6.99 1.09
N GLU A 331 -19.58 -6.23 0.61
CA GLU A 331 -20.52 -6.66 -0.44
C GLU A 331 -19.79 -7.04 -1.73
N ARG A 332 -18.78 -6.24 -2.14
CA ARG A 332 -17.96 -6.53 -3.33
C ARG A 332 -17.05 -7.76 -3.12
N ALA A 333 -16.40 -7.85 -1.96
CA ALA A 333 -15.57 -9.02 -1.65
C ALA A 333 -16.40 -10.33 -1.60
N GLN A 334 -17.69 -10.24 -1.25
CA GLN A 334 -18.62 -11.38 -1.30
C GLN A 334 -19.06 -11.72 -2.72
N SER A 335 -19.34 -10.73 -3.57
CA SER A 335 -19.66 -10.99 -4.98
C SER A 335 -18.49 -11.71 -5.65
N ASP A 336 -17.28 -11.19 -5.48
CA ASP A 336 -16.07 -11.74 -6.09
C ASP A 336 -15.80 -13.18 -5.59
N LEU A 337 -16.00 -13.44 -4.29
CA LEU A 337 -15.86 -14.79 -3.73
C LEU A 337 -16.92 -15.76 -4.26
N SER A 338 -18.16 -15.29 -4.44
CA SER A 338 -19.25 -16.11 -4.97
C SER A 338 -19.04 -16.46 -6.45
N GLU A 339 -18.47 -15.54 -7.23
CA GLU A 339 -18.09 -15.77 -8.63
C GLU A 339 -16.97 -16.80 -8.71
N VAL A 340 -15.89 -16.64 -7.93
CA VAL A 340 -14.79 -17.61 -7.87
C VAL A 340 -15.27 -18.99 -7.42
N LYS A 341 -16.16 -19.07 -6.43
CA LYS A 341 -16.73 -20.36 -5.97
C LYS A 341 -17.58 -21.02 -7.05
N ALA A 342 -18.36 -20.23 -7.79
CA ALA A 342 -19.16 -20.74 -8.91
C ALA A 342 -18.26 -21.22 -10.07
N GLU A 343 -17.13 -20.55 -10.31
CA GLU A 343 -16.15 -20.93 -11.32
C GLU A 343 -15.38 -22.19 -10.94
N LEU A 344 -14.97 -22.34 -9.67
CA LEU A 344 -14.40 -23.57 -9.13
C LEU A 344 -15.38 -24.75 -9.18
N GLN A 345 -16.65 -24.52 -8.83
CA GLN A 345 -17.69 -25.56 -8.98
C GLN A 345 -17.95 -25.91 -10.45
N ARG A 346 -17.82 -24.96 -11.38
CA ARG A 346 -17.87 -25.25 -12.82
C ARG A 346 -16.65 -26.05 -13.26
N GLN A 347 -15.45 -25.75 -12.77
CA GLN A 347 -14.25 -26.53 -13.05
C GLN A 347 -14.31 -27.93 -12.42
N GLU A 348 -14.87 -28.09 -11.23
CA GLU A 348 -15.14 -29.40 -10.62
C GLU A 348 -16.22 -30.17 -11.40
N ALA A 349 -17.24 -29.50 -11.94
CA ALA A 349 -18.26 -30.12 -12.79
C ALA A 349 -17.79 -30.40 -14.23
N GLU A 350 -16.82 -29.64 -14.73
CA GLU A 350 -16.12 -29.88 -16.00
C GLU A 350 -14.96 -30.87 -15.84
N SER A 351 -14.53 -31.16 -14.60
CA SER A 351 -13.78 -32.37 -14.30
C SER A 351 -14.74 -33.54 -14.54
N ILE A 352 -14.61 -34.13 -15.72
CA ILE A 352 -15.49 -35.17 -16.23
C ILE A 352 -15.62 -36.26 -15.14
N ASP A 353 -16.85 -36.66 -14.80
CA ASP A 353 -17.12 -37.87 -14.00
C ASP A 353 -16.67 -39.10 -14.82
N ILE A 354 -15.38 -39.44 -14.74
CA ILE A 354 -14.78 -40.53 -15.53
C ILE A 354 -14.74 -41.86 -14.76
N GLU A 355 -15.81 -42.18 -14.05
CA GLU A 355 -16.04 -43.56 -13.59
C GLU A 355 -16.89 -44.36 -14.60
N ASN A 356 -17.57 -43.70 -15.54
CA ASN A 356 -18.55 -44.34 -16.44
C ASN A 356 -18.08 -44.56 -17.89
N VAL A 357 -16.82 -44.27 -18.22
CA VAL A 357 -16.26 -44.60 -19.53
C VAL A 357 -15.00 -45.43 -19.33
N ASN A 358 -15.04 -46.71 -19.71
CA ASN A 358 -13.89 -47.62 -19.73
C ASN A 358 -12.89 -47.24 -20.85
N ALA A 359 -12.42 -45.98 -20.83
CA ALA A 359 -11.44 -45.46 -21.77
C ALA A 359 -10.02 -45.66 -21.21
N MET A 360 -9.10 -46.03 -22.10
CA MET A 360 -7.68 -46.11 -21.78
C MET A 360 -7.11 -44.70 -21.59
N ARG A 361 -6.41 -44.47 -20.47
CA ARG A 361 -5.76 -43.21 -20.14
C ARG A 361 -4.27 -43.43 -19.98
N ILE A 362 -3.50 -42.46 -20.48
CA ILE A 362 -2.06 -42.38 -20.31
C ILE A 362 -1.76 -40.99 -19.77
N PHE A 363 -1.03 -40.92 -18.66
CA PHE A 363 -0.68 -39.65 -18.02
C PHE A 363 0.68 -39.76 -17.33
N PHE A 364 1.30 -38.60 -17.09
CA PHE A 364 2.56 -38.50 -16.35
C PHE A 364 2.29 -38.47 -14.84
N GLU A 365 3.03 -39.27 -14.07
CA GLU A 365 2.90 -39.33 -12.62
C GLU A 365 4.29 -39.39 -11.95
N PRO A 366 4.74 -38.32 -11.27
CA PRO A 366 4.12 -36.99 -11.16
C PRO A 366 4.02 -36.23 -12.51
N GLY A 367 3.11 -35.25 -12.61
CA GLY A 367 2.92 -34.42 -13.82
C GLY A 367 3.92 -33.27 -13.97
N HIS A 368 4.79 -33.06 -12.98
CA HIS A 368 5.85 -32.07 -12.99
C HIS A 368 7.09 -32.64 -12.28
N TYR A 369 8.27 -32.38 -12.85
CA TYR A 369 9.56 -32.79 -12.31
C TYR A 369 10.43 -31.55 -12.16
N THR A 370 11.08 -31.43 -11.00
CA THR A 370 12.10 -30.40 -10.74
C THR A 370 13.41 -31.12 -10.49
N VAL A 371 14.41 -30.85 -11.32
CA VAL A 371 15.74 -31.46 -11.25
C VAL A 371 16.81 -30.38 -11.19
N MET A 372 17.92 -30.68 -10.53
CA MET A 372 19.11 -29.83 -10.57
C MET A 372 19.84 -30.07 -11.89
N GLU A 373 20.52 -29.06 -12.41
CA GLU A 373 21.29 -29.14 -13.67
C GLU A 373 22.32 -30.28 -13.66
N ASN A 374 22.99 -30.48 -12.53
CA ASN A 374 23.98 -31.54 -12.32
C ASN A 374 23.41 -32.98 -12.19
N VAL A 375 22.10 -33.19 -12.40
CA VAL A 375 21.47 -34.52 -12.28
C VAL A 375 21.97 -35.48 -13.36
N GLY A 376 22.42 -34.96 -14.51
CA GLY A 376 22.85 -35.72 -15.68
C GLY A 376 21.68 -36.42 -16.37
N THR A 377 21.12 -37.48 -15.77
CA THR A 377 19.98 -38.22 -16.34
C THR A 377 18.89 -38.45 -15.30
N PHE A 378 17.62 -38.21 -15.67
CA PHE A 378 16.47 -38.46 -14.81
C PHE A 378 15.37 -39.26 -15.51
N GLU A 379 14.54 -39.94 -14.73
CA GLU A 379 13.48 -40.83 -15.21
C GLU A 379 12.09 -40.19 -15.01
N VAL A 380 11.34 -40.03 -16.11
CA VAL A 380 9.95 -39.56 -16.11
C VAL A 380 9.00 -40.75 -16.17
N GLY A 381 8.15 -40.89 -15.16
CA GLY A 381 7.14 -41.95 -15.07
C GLY A 381 5.90 -41.66 -15.91
N VAL A 382 5.52 -42.63 -16.74
CA VAL A 382 4.28 -42.65 -17.52
C VAL A 382 3.40 -43.79 -17.03
N THR A 383 2.21 -43.46 -16.55
CA THR A 383 1.23 -44.41 -16.02
C THR A 383 0.07 -44.58 -17.01
N ARG A 384 -0.29 -45.84 -17.27
CA ARG A 384 -1.49 -46.25 -18.01
C ARG A 384 -2.56 -46.70 -17.01
N ALA A 385 -3.75 -46.11 -17.08
CA ALA A 385 -4.91 -46.48 -16.26
C ALA A 385 -6.19 -46.58 -17.08
N GLY A 386 -7.09 -47.49 -16.69
CA GLY A 386 -8.37 -47.72 -17.40
C GLY A 386 -8.22 -48.45 -18.74
N GLY A 387 -9.35 -48.85 -19.32
CA GLY A 387 -9.41 -49.60 -20.57
C GLY A 387 -9.02 -51.08 -20.44
N ASP A 388 -8.91 -51.77 -21.58
CA ASP A 388 -8.54 -53.18 -21.66
C ASP A 388 -7.02 -53.35 -21.53
N LEU A 389 -6.56 -53.76 -20.35
CA LEU A 389 -5.14 -54.00 -20.02
C LEU A 389 -4.55 -55.23 -20.72
N THR A 390 -5.37 -56.06 -21.36
CA THR A 390 -4.90 -57.27 -22.04
C THR A 390 -4.28 -57.00 -23.41
N LYS A 391 -4.42 -55.77 -23.93
CA LYS A 391 -3.87 -55.36 -25.22
C LYS A 391 -2.61 -54.51 -25.06
N PRO A 392 -1.59 -54.70 -25.92
CA PRO A 392 -0.45 -53.81 -25.94
C PRO A 392 -0.86 -52.41 -26.40
N CYS A 393 -0.19 -51.38 -25.89
CA CYS A 393 -0.42 -49.98 -26.25
C CYS A 393 0.90 -49.29 -26.54
N THR A 394 0.96 -48.52 -27.63
CA THR A 394 2.14 -47.75 -28.03
C THR A 394 1.85 -46.26 -27.92
N VAL A 395 2.77 -45.53 -27.28
CA VAL A 395 2.68 -44.08 -27.05
C VAL A 395 3.96 -43.44 -27.53
N ASP A 396 3.85 -42.54 -28.51
CA ASP A 396 4.99 -41.73 -28.94
C ASP A 396 5.19 -40.58 -27.97
N TYR A 397 6.44 -40.28 -27.65
CA TYR A 397 6.81 -39.12 -26.85
C TYR A 397 7.88 -38.29 -27.55
N CYS A 398 7.86 -36.99 -27.32
CA CYS A 398 8.99 -36.12 -27.64
C CYS A 398 9.11 -34.95 -26.67
N THR A 399 10.34 -34.46 -26.51
CA THR A 399 10.62 -33.22 -25.79
C THR A 399 10.39 -32.00 -26.68
N GLU A 400 9.90 -30.92 -26.09
CA GLU A 400 9.63 -29.64 -26.75
C GLU A 400 10.21 -28.50 -25.93
N ASP A 401 10.88 -27.56 -26.60
CA ASP A 401 11.56 -26.44 -25.97
C ASP A 401 10.56 -25.51 -25.26
N GLY A 402 10.94 -25.02 -24.10
CA GLY A 402 10.19 -24.02 -23.35
C GLY A 402 11.01 -22.74 -23.24
N SER A 403 11.50 -22.45 -22.04
CA SER A 403 12.60 -21.49 -21.86
C SER A 403 13.97 -22.15 -21.98
N ALA A 404 14.08 -23.46 -21.72
CA ALA A 404 15.27 -24.27 -21.97
C ALA A 404 15.31 -24.76 -23.41
N GLU A 405 16.47 -24.66 -24.05
CA GLU A 405 16.74 -24.99 -25.45
C GLU A 405 17.45 -26.35 -25.60
N ALA A 406 16.99 -27.15 -26.56
CA ALA A 406 17.60 -28.44 -26.86
C ALA A 406 19.03 -28.30 -27.42
N GLY A 407 19.99 -28.92 -26.74
CA GLY A 407 21.40 -28.95 -27.14
C GLY A 407 22.32 -28.01 -26.35
N SER A 408 21.76 -26.96 -25.73
CA SER A 408 22.42 -26.18 -24.66
C SER A 408 22.09 -26.77 -23.30
N ASP A 409 20.81 -26.91 -22.98
CA ASP A 409 20.35 -27.10 -21.59
C ASP A 409 19.90 -28.55 -21.35
N TYR A 410 19.42 -29.22 -22.39
CA TYR A 410 19.04 -30.63 -22.33
C TYR A 410 19.20 -31.34 -23.67
N ILE A 411 19.31 -32.68 -23.65
CA ILE A 411 19.39 -33.49 -24.87
C ILE A 411 17.97 -33.82 -25.33
N SER A 412 17.59 -33.32 -26.52
CA SER A 412 16.30 -33.65 -27.15
C SER A 412 16.08 -35.16 -27.24
N ALA A 413 14.94 -35.63 -26.75
CA ALA A 413 14.58 -37.04 -26.75
C ALA A 413 13.26 -37.25 -27.49
N LYS A 414 13.23 -38.27 -28.35
CA LYS A 414 12.02 -38.73 -29.04
C LYS A 414 12.02 -40.24 -29.13
N GLY A 415 10.87 -40.87 -28.92
CA GLY A 415 10.76 -42.33 -28.98
C GLY A 415 9.32 -42.82 -28.83
N THR A 416 9.18 -44.14 -28.84
CA THR A 416 7.89 -44.81 -28.66
C THR A 416 7.98 -45.72 -27.43
N LEU A 417 7.07 -45.52 -26.49
CA LEU A 417 6.86 -46.40 -25.34
C LEU A 417 5.83 -47.48 -25.70
N THR A 418 6.22 -48.75 -25.58
CA THR A 418 5.31 -49.89 -25.74
C THR A 418 4.99 -50.47 -24.36
N PHE A 419 3.72 -50.45 -23.98
CA PHE A 419 3.18 -51.15 -22.82
C PHE A 419 2.74 -52.55 -23.24
N ASP A 420 3.35 -53.58 -22.66
CA ASP A 420 2.94 -54.96 -22.86
C ASP A 420 1.62 -55.27 -22.12
N PRO A 421 0.92 -56.35 -22.46
CA PRO A 421 -0.29 -56.77 -21.75
C PRO A 421 -0.07 -56.87 -20.24
N GLY A 422 -0.85 -56.12 -19.47
CA GLY A 422 -0.77 -56.05 -18.00
C GLY A 422 0.24 -55.03 -17.44
N GLU A 423 1.05 -54.37 -18.27
CA GLU A 423 1.94 -53.30 -17.80
C GLU A 423 1.19 -51.97 -17.64
N THR A 424 1.32 -51.36 -16.46
CA THR A 424 0.68 -50.08 -16.13
C THR A 424 1.65 -48.92 -15.97
N LYS A 425 2.96 -49.16 -15.91
CA LYS A 425 3.97 -48.11 -15.72
C LYS A 425 5.19 -48.33 -16.61
N LYS A 426 5.67 -47.26 -17.24
CA LYS A 426 6.94 -47.19 -17.97
C LYS A 426 7.67 -45.91 -17.59
N THR A 427 8.98 -45.88 -17.82
CA THR A 427 9.81 -44.69 -17.59
C THR A 427 10.49 -44.23 -18.87
N ILE A 428 10.61 -42.92 -19.03
CA ILE A 428 11.37 -42.24 -20.09
C ILE A 428 12.65 -41.71 -19.45
N LYS A 429 13.80 -41.95 -20.08
CA LYS A 429 15.09 -41.41 -19.64
C LYS A 429 15.37 -40.11 -20.39
N LEU A 430 15.51 -39.01 -19.67
CA LEU A 430 15.88 -37.70 -20.20
C LEU A 430 17.23 -37.27 -19.63
N SER A 431 18.02 -36.54 -20.42
CA SER A 431 19.35 -36.09 -20.04
C SER A 431 19.42 -34.56 -20.03
N VAL A 432 19.94 -34.00 -18.94
CA VAL A 432 20.19 -32.57 -18.74
C VAL A 432 21.68 -32.32 -18.93
N ILE A 433 22.03 -31.19 -19.55
CA ILE A 433 23.41 -30.78 -19.77
C ILE A 433 23.77 -29.81 -18.64
N ASP A 434 24.94 -30.00 -18.04
CA ASP A 434 25.50 -29.18 -16.96
C ASP A 434 26.59 -28.29 -17.58
N ASP A 435 26.37 -26.97 -17.59
CA ASP A 435 27.34 -26.01 -18.13
C ASP A 435 27.96 -25.11 -17.03
N GLU A 436 29.00 -24.33 -17.38
CA GLU A 436 29.72 -23.50 -16.41
C GLU A 436 29.12 -22.09 -16.24
N LEU A 437 28.02 -21.78 -16.93
CA LEU A 437 27.33 -20.50 -16.88
C LEU A 437 26.20 -20.57 -15.86
N PHE A 438 26.01 -19.49 -15.10
CA PHE A 438 24.92 -19.42 -14.14
C PHE A 438 23.67 -18.86 -14.82
N GLU A 439 22.61 -19.66 -14.88
CA GLU A 439 21.33 -19.33 -15.54
C GLU A 439 20.15 -19.28 -14.55
N GLU A 440 19.03 -18.68 -14.97
CA GLU A 440 17.79 -18.64 -14.16
C GLU A 440 17.02 -19.98 -14.26
N ASP A 441 15.97 -20.21 -13.45
CA ASP A 441 15.19 -21.45 -13.54
C ASP A 441 14.50 -21.58 -14.91
N GLU A 442 14.89 -22.58 -15.71
CA GLU A 442 14.32 -22.85 -17.02
C GLU A 442 13.44 -24.10 -17.07
N HIS A 443 12.62 -24.24 -18.12
CA HIS A 443 11.71 -25.36 -18.28
C HIS A 443 11.59 -25.79 -19.75
N PHE A 444 11.32 -27.08 -19.96
CA PHE A 444 10.96 -27.68 -21.23
C PHE A 444 9.80 -28.67 -21.02
N TYR A 445 9.10 -29.02 -22.09
CA TYR A 445 7.91 -29.87 -22.04
C TYR A 445 8.17 -31.27 -22.60
N VAL A 446 7.41 -32.25 -22.12
CA VAL A 446 7.37 -33.62 -22.66
C VAL A 446 5.94 -33.90 -23.07
N ARG A 447 5.73 -34.22 -24.35
CA ARG A 447 4.41 -34.51 -24.92
C ARG A 447 4.29 -35.93 -25.42
#